data_AF-A0A932ZUW2-F1
#
_entry.id   AF-A0A932ZUW2-F1
#
_cell.length_a   1.000
_cell.length_b   1.000
_cell.length_c   1.000
_cell.angle_alpha   90.00
_cell.angle_beta   90.00
_cell.angle_gamma   90.00
#
_symmetry.space_group_name_H-M   'P 1'
#
loop_
_entity.id
_entity.type
_entity.pdbx_description
1 polymer ?
#
loop_
_entity_poly.entity_id
_entity_poly.type
_entity_poly.pdbx_seq_one_letter_code
_entity_poly.pdbx_strand_id
1 'polypeptide(L)'
;SGPGGQHVNTTDTAVRNTHLPTGLVDTCQDEKSQHKNKAKAMKILSAHLLDLKIREQMAERSAHRKSLIGSGDRSDRIRTYNFPQDRVTDHRIGLTLHNLPSLLAGGIGEMVQRVIESREAERLAELEESETEIAAG
;
A
#
# COMPACT_ATOMS: atom_id res chain seq x y z
N SER A 1 31.14 17.85 18.94
CA SER A 1 32.11 18.66 19.69
C SER A 1 32.35 18.01 21.04
N GLY A 2 33.52 17.40 21.22
CA GLY A 2 33.94 16.70 22.43
C GLY A 2 35.34 17.14 22.86
N PRO A 3 35.78 16.77 24.07
CA PRO A 3 37.01 17.28 24.68
C PRO A 3 38.25 16.89 23.85
N GLY A 4 38.88 17.88 23.23
CA GLY A 4 40.01 17.71 22.32
C GLY A 4 41.33 17.56 23.06
N GLY A 5 41.99 16.40 22.88
CA GLY A 5 43.40 16.19 23.24
C GLY A 5 44.26 16.01 21.99
N GLN A 6 45.59 16.03 22.13
CA GLN A 6 46.53 15.84 21.00
C GLN A 6 46.18 14.63 20.14
N HIS A 7 45.77 13.51 20.74
CA HIS A 7 45.36 12.30 20.03
C HIS A 7 44.14 12.48 19.11
N VAL A 8 43.22 13.40 19.42
CA VAL A 8 42.03 13.69 18.61
C VAL A 8 42.37 14.54 17.38
N ASN A 9 43.38 15.41 17.49
CA ASN A 9 43.82 16.26 16.39
C ASN A 9 44.68 15.53 15.35
N THR A 10 45.26 14.38 15.70
CA THR A 10 46.16 13.61 14.81
C THR A 10 45.53 12.32 14.28
N THR A 11 44.43 11.84 14.87
CA THR A 11 43.82 10.55 14.50
C THR A 11 42.40 10.75 13.97
N ASP A 12 42.21 10.54 12.67
CA ASP A 12 40.91 10.65 12.00
C ASP A 12 40.03 9.41 12.28
N THR A 13 39.31 9.43 13.41
CA THR A 13 38.46 8.30 13.82
C THR A 13 36.99 8.45 13.44
N ALA A 14 36.55 9.65 13.05
CA ALA A 14 35.16 9.94 12.68
C ALA A 14 34.80 9.27 11.34
N VAL A 15 33.59 8.70 11.25
CA VAL A 15 33.08 8.04 10.05
C VAL A 15 31.80 8.71 9.59
N ARG A 16 31.70 8.94 8.27
CA ARG A 16 30.48 9.37 7.57
C ARG A 16 30.15 8.35 6.48
N ASN A 17 29.01 7.70 6.60
CA ASN A 17 28.50 6.76 5.61
C ASN A 17 27.35 7.42 4.84
N THR A 18 27.32 7.21 3.52
CA THR A 18 26.24 7.69 2.66
C THR A 18 25.67 6.52 1.86
N HIS A 19 24.36 6.29 1.97
CA HIS A 19 23.66 5.37 1.10
C HIS A 19 23.27 6.09 -0.19
N LEU A 20 24.07 5.90 -1.25
CA LEU A 20 23.92 6.62 -2.52
C LEU A 20 22.50 6.56 -3.12
N PRO A 21 21.80 5.40 -3.15
CA PRO A 21 20.47 5.32 -3.76
C PRO A 21 19.40 6.14 -3.06
N THR A 22 19.46 6.28 -1.73
CA THR A 22 18.45 7.02 -0.94
C THR A 22 18.94 8.39 -0.47
N GLY A 23 20.22 8.70 -0.65
CA GLY A 23 20.85 9.93 -0.15
C GLY A 23 20.99 10.00 1.38
N LEU A 24 20.65 8.94 2.12
CA LEU A 24 20.75 8.93 3.59
C LEU A 24 22.21 8.99 4.03
N VAL A 25 22.50 9.87 4.97
CA VAL A 25 23.84 10.08 5.52
C VAL A 25 23.81 9.86 7.03
N ASP A 26 24.68 8.99 7.52
CA ASP A 26 24.89 8.76 8.95
C ASP A 26 26.35 9.05 9.34
N THR A 27 26.53 9.66 10.51
CA THR A 27 27.85 10.03 11.05
C THR A 27 28.05 9.44 12.44
N CYS A 28 29.24 8.89 12.73
CA CYS A 28 29.58 8.35 14.03
C CYS A 28 31.01 8.75 14.42
N GLN A 29 31.17 9.27 15.64
CA GLN A 29 32.47 9.71 16.20
C GLN A 29 32.64 9.33 17.67
N ASP A 30 31.80 8.42 18.18
CA ASP A 30 31.70 8.12 19.61
C ASP A 30 32.92 7.36 20.14
N GLU A 31 33.53 6.53 19.29
CA GLU A 31 34.63 5.64 19.66
C GLU A 31 35.98 6.17 19.19
N LYS A 32 37.04 5.79 19.91
CA LYS A 32 38.44 6.06 19.51
C LYS A 32 38.89 5.24 18.29
N SER A 33 38.12 4.25 17.85
CA SER A 33 38.44 3.39 16.71
C SER A 33 37.50 3.65 15.55
N GLN A 34 38.07 3.98 14.39
CA GLN A 34 37.33 4.15 13.14
C GLN A 34 36.49 2.90 12.79
N HIS A 35 37.02 1.69 13.01
CA HIS A 35 36.32 0.45 12.71
C HIS A 35 35.05 0.27 13.55
N LYS A 36 35.11 0.64 14.83
CA LYS A 36 33.96 0.63 15.73
C LYS A 36 32.92 1.67 15.32
N ASN A 37 33.37 2.88 14.97
CA ASN A 37 32.49 3.93 14.45
C ASN A 37 31.81 3.51 13.14
N LYS A 38 32.54 2.86 12.23
CA LYS A 38 32.01 2.33 10.97
C LYS A 38 30.95 1.25 11.21
N ALA A 39 31.22 0.29 12.09
CA ALA A 39 30.26 -0.76 12.43
C ALA A 39 28.96 -0.19 13.02
N LYS A 40 29.08 0.80 13.92
CA LYS A 40 27.92 1.47 14.53
C LYS A 40 27.14 2.28 13.50
N ALA A 41 27.82 3.08 12.67
CA ALA A 41 27.20 3.86 11.60
C ALA A 41 26.47 2.96 10.59
N MET A 42 27.05 1.82 10.21
CA MET A 42 26.38 0.86 9.31
C MET A 42 25.13 0.24 9.95
N LYS A 43 25.17 -0.08 11.25
CA LYS A 43 24.00 -0.64 11.96
C LYS A 43 22.84 0.36 12.01
N ILE A 44 23.15 1.63 12.26
CA ILE A 44 22.16 2.72 12.28
C ILE A 44 21.58 2.93 10.87
N LEU A 45 22.45 3.02 9.86
CA LEU A 45 22.04 3.20 8.46
C LEU A 45 21.12 2.08 7.97
N SER A 46 21.44 0.82 8.29
CA SER A 46 20.58 -0.31 7.98
C SER A 46 19.21 -0.24 8.67
N ALA A 47 19.16 0.22 9.92
CA ALA A 47 17.90 0.41 10.64
C ALA A 47 17.04 1.52 10.02
N HIS A 48 17.65 2.65 9.65
CA HIS A 48 16.97 3.74 8.95
C HIS A 48 16.42 3.32 7.59
N LEU A 49 17.19 2.56 6.81
CA LEU A 49 16.75 2.04 5.51
C LEU A 49 15.58 1.05 5.65
N LEU A 50 15.64 0.19 6.66
CA LEU A 50 14.55 -0.73 6.95
C LEU A 50 13.28 0.02 7.33
N ASP A 51 13.38 1.00 8.21
CA ASP A 51 12.25 1.83 8.64
C ASP A 51 11.62 2.60 7.47
N LEU A 52 12.45 3.19 6.59
CA LEU A 52 11.98 3.84 5.37
C LEU A 52 11.15 2.89 4.50
N LYS A 53 11.69 1.69 4.22
CA LYS A 53 11.01 0.69 3.38
C LYS A 53 9.71 0.19 4.01
N ILE A 54 9.70 -0.02 5.33
CA ILE A 54 8.49 -0.40 6.06
C ILE A 54 7.44 0.71 5.97
N ARG A 55 7.83 1.97 6.17
CA ARG A 55 6.93 3.12 6.05
C ARG A 55 6.34 3.24 4.65
N GLU A 56 7.14 3.09 3.61
CA GLU A 56 6.67 3.08 2.22
C GLU A 56 5.64 1.97 1.97
N GLN A 57 5.96 0.73 2.36
CA GLN A 57 5.04 -0.41 2.21
C GLN A 57 3.74 -0.23 3.00
N MET A 58 3.83 0.32 4.22
CA MET A 58 2.65 0.61 5.03
C MET A 58 1.80 1.72 4.42
N ALA A 59 2.43 2.76 3.88
CA ALA A 59 1.73 3.86 3.21
C ALA A 59 0.99 3.35 1.96
N GLU A 60 1.65 2.55 1.11
CA GLU A 60 1.06 1.92 -0.06
C GLU A 60 -0.13 1.04 0.29
N ARG A 61 0.05 0.13 1.26
CA ARG A 61 -1.04 -0.75 1.75
C ARG A 61 -2.20 0.04 2.34
N SER A 62 -1.91 1.10 3.11
CA SER A 62 -2.92 1.95 3.72
C SER A 62 -3.71 2.71 2.66
N ALA A 63 -3.04 3.25 1.65
CA ALA A 63 -3.66 3.93 0.52
C ALA A 63 -4.55 2.97 -0.27
N HIS A 64 -4.03 1.79 -0.62
CA HIS A 64 -4.79 0.75 -1.33
C HIS A 64 -6.02 0.28 -0.51
N ARG A 65 -5.88 0.09 0.80
CA ARG A 65 -7.03 -0.28 1.65
C ARG A 65 -8.07 0.83 1.70
N LYS A 66 -7.66 2.10 1.79
CA LYS A 66 -8.58 3.24 1.78
C LYS A 66 -9.34 3.32 0.46
N SER A 67 -8.68 3.09 -0.68
CA SER A 67 -9.35 3.12 -1.99
C SER A 67 -10.38 2.00 -2.16
N LEU A 68 -10.20 0.84 -1.53
CA LEU A 68 -11.16 -0.27 -1.60
C LEU A 68 -12.45 -0.04 -0.80
N ILE A 69 -12.38 0.74 0.29
CA ILE A 69 -13.53 0.97 1.19
C ILE A 69 -14.31 2.22 0.78
N GLY A 70 -13.68 3.15 0.06
CA GLY A 70 -14.28 4.42 -0.32
C GLY A 70 -14.38 5.40 0.83
N SER A 71 -15.34 6.33 0.76
CA SER A 71 -15.54 7.37 1.78
C SER A 71 -16.25 6.86 3.04
N GLY A 72 -16.85 5.67 2.96
CA GLY A 72 -17.70 5.10 4.01
C GLY A 72 -19.11 5.70 4.05
N ASP A 73 -19.47 6.55 3.09
CA ASP A 73 -20.83 7.07 2.96
C ASP A 73 -21.82 5.97 2.52
N ARG A 74 -23.11 6.19 2.79
CA ARG A 74 -24.18 5.28 2.40
C ARG A 74 -24.34 5.15 0.89
N SER A 75 -23.88 6.14 0.12
CA SER A 75 -23.87 6.15 -1.33
C SER A 75 -22.87 5.16 -1.93
N ASP A 76 -21.75 4.90 -1.25
CA ASP A 76 -20.68 3.97 -1.71
C ASP A 76 -20.99 2.49 -1.41
N ARG A 77 -22.24 2.17 -1.07
CA ARG A 77 -22.61 0.82 -0.63
C ARG A 77 -22.63 -0.15 -1.80
N ILE A 78 -21.80 -1.19 -1.71
CA ILE A 78 -21.80 -2.30 -2.68
C ILE A 78 -23.09 -3.12 -2.61
N ARG A 79 -23.57 -3.47 -1.40
CA ARG A 79 -24.77 -4.31 -1.21
C ARG A 79 -25.64 -3.87 -0.03
N THR A 80 -26.96 -3.96 -0.20
CA THR A 80 -27.93 -3.86 0.90
C THR A 80 -28.49 -5.24 1.22
N TYR A 81 -28.36 -5.67 2.47
CA TYR A 81 -29.00 -6.87 3.02
C TYR A 81 -30.26 -6.46 3.77
N ASN A 82 -31.43 -6.95 3.34
CA ASN A 82 -32.73 -6.59 3.90
C ASN A 82 -33.43 -7.83 4.44
N PHE A 83 -33.33 -8.03 5.75
CA PHE A 83 -33.89 -9.19 6.45
C PHE A 83 -35.43 -9.24 6.44
N PRO A 84 -36.17 -8.15 6.71
CA PRO A 84 -37.64 -8.20 6.67
C PRO A 84 -38.24 -8.64 5.32
N GLN A 85 -37.54 -8.40 4.22
CA GLN A 85 -38.00 -8.71 2.86
C GLN A 85 -37.22 -9.86 2.20
N ASP A 86 -36.39 -10.56 2.98
CA ASP A 86 -35.57 -11.69 2.56
C ASP A 86 -34.73 -11.46 1.30
N ARG A 87 -34.25 -10.23 1.09
CA ARG A 87 -33.54 -9.86 -0.14
C ARG A 87 -32.14 -9.32 0.10
N VAL A 88 -31.31 -9.46 -0.92
CA VAL A 88 -30.05 -8.74 -1.07
C VAL A 88 -30.02 -8.02 -2.41
N THR A 89 -29.59 -6.77 -2.41
CA THR A 89 -29.41 -5.96 -3.62
C THR A 89 -27.93 -5.59 -3.76
N ASP A 90 -27.31 -5.91 -4.89
CA ASP A 90 -25.98 -5.46 -5.29
C ASP A 90 -26.12 -4.21 -6.16
N HIS A 91 -25.69 -3.06 -5.65
CA HIS A 91 -25.89 -1.76 -6.30
C HIS A 91 -24.93 -1.52 -7.46
N ARG A 92 -23.85 -2.30 -7.58
CA ARG A 92 -22.90 -2.15 -8.68
C ARG A 92 -23.52 -2.48 -10.03
N ILE A 93 -24.42 -3.47 -10.05
CA ILE A 93 -25.07 -3.98 -11.25
C ILE A 93 -26.61 -3.92 -11.17
N GLY A 94 -27.16 -3.34 -10.09
CA GLY A 94 -28.61 -3.27 -9.86
C GLY A 94 -29.31 -4.61 -9.62
N LEU A 95 -28.57 -5.69 -9.34
CA LEU A 95 -29.13 -7.03 -9.16
C LEU A 95 -29.78 -7.18 -7.78
N THR A 96 -31.01 -7.70 -7.73
CA THR A 96 -31.69 -8.07 -6.49
C THR A 96 -32.04 -9.54 -6.47
N LEU A 97 -31.64 -10.26 -5.42
CA LEU A 97 -31.99 -11.66 -5.18
C LEU A 97 -32.85 -11.80 -3.92
N HIS A 98 -33.81 -12.72 -3.96
CA HIS A 98 -34.77 -13.01 -2.88
C HIS A 98 -34.48 -14.37 -2.22
N ASN A 99 -33.26 -14.52 -1.72
CA ASN A 99 -32.77 -15.78 -1.14
C ASN A 99 -31.72 -15.54 -0.04
N LEU A 100 -31.93 -14.50 0.78
CA LEU A 100 -30.95 -14.02 1.75
C LEU A 100 -30.37 -15.12 2.68
N PRO A 101 -31.16 -16.06 3.26
CA PRO A 101 -30.66 -17.12 4.13
C PRO A 101 -29.69 -18.05 3.41
N SER A 102 -29.99 -18.40 2.16
CA SER A 102 -29.12 -19.25 1.34
C SER A 102 -27.80 -18.55 1.03
N LEU A 103 -27.86 -17.25 0.72
CA LEU A 103 -26.69 -16.45 0.45
C LEU A 103 -25.79 -16.30 1.68
N LEU A 104 -26.38 -16.08 2.86
CA LEU A 104 -25.65 -16.03 4.14
C LEU A 104 -25.08 -17.40 4.56
N ALA A 105 -25.70 -18.49 4.12
CA ALA A 105 -25.19 -19.85 4.31
C ALA A 105 -24.04 -20.23 3.36
N GLY A 106 -23.55 -19.29 2.54
CA GLY A 106 -22.43 -19.48 1.61
C GLY A 106 -22.84 -19.64 0.15
N GLY A 107 -24.13 -19.64 -0.16
CA GLY A 107 -24.68 -19.72 -1.53
C GLY A 107 -24.53 -18.43 -2.35
N ILE A 108 -23.41 -17.72 -2.23
CA ILE A 108 -23.19 -16.42 -2.90
C ILE A 108 -22.73 -16.55 -4.36
N GLY A 109 -22.45 -17.77 -4.82
CA GLY A 109 -21.85 -18.04 -6.13
C GLY A 109 -22.61 -17.40 -7.30
N GLU A 110 -23.94 -17.49 -7.31
CA GLU A 110 -24.77 -16.88 -8.35
C GLU A 110 -24.56 -15.36 -8.42
N MET A 111 -24.62 -14.68 -7.28
CA MET A 111 -24.42 -13.22 -7.23
C MET A 111 -23.01 -12.82 -7.68
N VAL A 112 -21.99 -13.58 -7.27
CA VAL A 112 -20.61 -13.30 -7.70
C VAL A 112 -20.45 -13.47 -9.20
N GLN A 113 -21.00 -14.55 -9.77
CA GLN A 113 -20.92 -14.84 -11.19
C GLN A 113 -21.56 -13.71 -12.03
N ARG A 114 -22.75 -13.25 -11.65
CA ARG A 114 -23.43 -12.12 -12.31
C ARG A 114 -22.62 -10.82 -12.28
N VAL A 115 -21.95 -10.55 -11.17
CA VAL A 115 -21.07 -9.37 -11.03
C VAL A 115 -19.84 -9.48 -11.93
N ILE A 116 -19.25 -10.67 -12.04
CA ILE A 116 -18.10 -10.92 -12.93
C ILE A 116 -18.53 -10.71 -14.38
N GLU A 117 -19.63 -11.33 -14.80
CA GLU A 117 -20.17 -11.20 -16.17
C GLU A 117 -20.43 -9.74 -16.54
N SER A 118 -21.06 -8.96 -15.66
CA SER A 118 -21.28 -7.53 -15.88
C SER A 118 -19.96 -6.77 -16.06
N ARG A 119 -18.96 -7.07 -15.23
CA ARG A 119 -17.66 -6.40 -15.28
C ARG A 119 -16.86 -6.74 -16.54
N GLU A 120 -16.97 -7.97 -17.00
CA GLU A 120 -16.36 -8.43 -18.26
C GLU A 120 -17.03 -7.76 -19.46
N ALA A 121 -18.36 -7.65 -19.45
CA ALA A 121 -19.10 -6.94 -20.49
C ALA A 121 -18.75 -5.44 -20.54
N GLU A 122 -18.68 -4.77 -19.39
CA GLU A 122 -18.23 -3.36 -19.29
C GLU A 122 -16.83 -3.18 -19.89
N ARG A 123 -15.87 -4.04 -19.51
CA ARG A 123 -14.50 -3.97 -20.03
C ARG A 123 -14.44 -4.19 -21.55
N LEU A 124 -15.24 -5.10 -22.08
CA LEU A 124 -15.29 -5.36 -23.51
C LEU A 124 -15.83 -4.13 -24.26
N ALA A 125 -16.89 -3.52 -23.75
CA ALA A 125 -17.46 -2.30 -24.32
C ALA A 125 -16.47 -1.12 -24.28
N GLU A 126 -15.74 -0.91 -23.17
CA GLU A 126 -14.69 0.10 -23.06
C GLU A 126 -13.58 -0.10 -24.12
N LEU A 127 -13.22 -1.34 -24.41
CA LEU A 127 -12.23 -1.67 -25.44
C LEU A 127 -12.77 -1.35 -26.84
N GLU A 128 -14.00 -1.76 -27.15
CA GLU A 128 -14.64 -1.48 -28.45
C GLU A 128 -14.80 0.03 -28.71
N GLU A 129 -15.14 0.81 -27.68
CA GLU A 129 -15.19 2.28 -27.74
C GLU A 129 -13.81 2.88 -28.01
N SER A 130 -12.76 2.37 -27.33
CA SER A 130 -11.40 2.85 -27.57
C SER A 130 -10.89 2.53 -28.97
N GLU A 131 -11.25 1.37 -29.53
CA GLU A 131 -10.90 0.98 -30.89
C GLU A 131 -11.62 1.83 -31.94
N THR A 132 -12.89 2.18 -31.69
CA THR A 132 -13.65 3.06 -32.58
C THR A 132 -13.19 4.51 -32.54
N GLU A 133 -12.76 5.03 -31.38
CA GLU A 133 -12.12 6.36 -31.28
C GLU A 133 -10.79 6.42 -32.03
N ILE A 134 -9.96 5.37 -31.93
CA ILE A 134 -8.68 5.29 -32.67
C ILE A 134 -8.91 5.19 -34.18
N ALA A 135 -9.96 4.48 -34.62
CA ALA A 135 -10.28 4.34 -36.03
C ALA A 135 -10.93 5.59 -36.66
N ALA A 136 -11.48 6.48 -35.84
CA ALA A 136 -12.14 7.72 -36.27
C ALA A 136 -11.23 8.95 -36.30
N GLY A 137 -10.00 8.87 -35.76
CA GLY A 137 -8.98 9.92 -35.77
C GLY A 137 -7.91 9.71 -36.83
#